data_AF-A0A2E2IHK6-F1
#
_entry.id   AF-A0A2E2IHK6-F1
#
_cell.length_a   1.000
_cell.length_b   1.000
_cell.length_c   1.000
_cell.angle_alpha   90.00
_cell.angle_beta   90.00
_cell.angle_gamma   90.00
#
_symmetry.space_group_name_H-M   'P 1'
#
loop_
_entity.id
_entity.type
_entity.pdbx_description
1 polymer ?
#
loop_
_entity_poly.entity_id
_entity_poly.type
_entity_poly.pdbx_seq_one_letter_code
_entity_poly.pdbx_strand_id
1 'polypeptide(L)'
;MTLRELNKRERILAIAIAVVILLVSYGLIRYQPAKANIESLQKQVLATQVRIGKLEIPEESDEVIEDILDQLDEQEADVAALQESAAVIENRLASRDSQQLRVMISSLAMESGIRIRTNESFQASPVTQVAQASRNSNRKTAEQPAQDVVLPATAGWIARMSPGSMYARPLQKLQLEGSYESLRRFLHGLDGLPWQVSVLRMNITKLPVSPLRGMPQPLSVEVILSL
;
A
#
# COMPACT_ATOMS: atom_id res chain seq x y z
N MET A 1 -32.89 82.43 2.41
CA MET A 1 -32.66 83.90 2.37
C MET A 1 -32.23 84.28 0.96
N THR A 2 -32.78 85.38 0.47
CA THR A 2 -32.93 85.77 -0.94
C THR A 2 -31.60 86.23 -1.57
N LEU A 3 -31.02 85.40 -2.46
CA LEU A 3 -29.80 85.70 -3.24
C LEU A 3 -30.00 86.74 -4.38
N ARG A 4 -31.13 87.46 -4.39
CA ARG A 4 -31.55 88.27 -5.53
C ARG A 4 -31.32 89.78 -5.36
N GLU A 5 -30.97 90.25 -4.17
CA GLU A 5 -30.78 91.70 -3.89
C GLU A 5 -29.33 92.09 -3.52
N LEU A 6 -28.34 91.20 -3.72
CA LEU A 6 -26.93 91.52 -3.45
C LEU A 6 -26.17 91.92 -4.71
N ASN A 7 -25.27 92.89 -4.57
CA ASN A 7 -24.45 93.45 -5.65
C ASN A 7 -23.55 92.35 -6.26
N LYS A 8 -23.22 92.41 -7.56
CA LYS A 8 -22.60 91.31 -8.32
C LYS A 8 -21.34 90.72 -7.64
N ARG A 9 -20.58 91.54 -6.90
CA ARG A 9 -19.38 91.14 -6.16
C ARG A 9 -19.68 90.25 -4.95
N GLU A 10 -20.75 90.52 -4.21
CA GLU A 10 -21.12 89.76 -3.02
C GLU A 10 -21.72 88.38 -3.38
N ARG A 11 -22.40 88.29 -4.53
CA ARG A 11 -22.90 87.00 -5.05
C ARG A 11 -21.76 86.06 -5.46
N ILE A 12 -20.69 86.59 -6.04
CA ILE A 12 -19.49 85.80 -6.39
C ILE A 12 -18.79 85.32 -5.11
N LEU A 13 -18.70 86.19 -4.09
CA LEU A 13 -18.13 85.82 -2.79
C LEU A 13 -18.93 84.71 -2.10
N ALA A 14 -20.27 84.80 -2.09
CA ALA A 14 -21.14 83.79 -1.48
C ALA A 14 -21.02 82.42 -2.17
N ILE A 15 -20.89 82.39 -3.50
CA ILE A 15 -20.68 81.14 -4.26
C ILE A 15 -19.30 80.55 -3.94
N ALA A 16 -18.26 81.37 -3.87
CA ALA A 16 -16.91 80.91 -3.53
C ALA A 16 -16.87 80.28 -2.12
N ILE A 17 -17.52 80.91 -1.14
CA ILE A 17 -17.62 80.35 0.23
C ILE A 17 -18.38 79.03 0.24
N ALA A 18 -19.50 78.93 -0.49
CA ALA A 18 -20.26 77.69 -0.58
C ALA A 18 -19.44 76.54 -1.21
N VAL A 19 -18.64 76.84 -2.24
CA VAL A 19 -17.74 75.85 -2.88
C VAL A 19 -16.65 75.40 -1.91
N VAL A 20 -16.04 76.31 -1.15
CA VAL A 20 -15.02 75.95 -0.16
C VAL A 20 -15.60 75.05 0.93
N ILE A 21 -16.80 75.35 1.44
CA ILE A 21 -17.48 74.51 2.45
C ILE A 21 -17.80 73.12 1.87
N LEU A 22 -18.23 73.03 0.61
CA LEU A 22 -18.47 71.76 -0.08
C LEU A 22 -17.20 70.93 -0.25
N LEU A 23 -16.08 71.57 -0.61
CA LEU A 23 -14.79 70.90 -0.77
C LEU A 23 -14.22 70.40 0.57
N VAL A 24 -14.34 71.20 1.64
CA VAL A 24 -13.88 70.82 2.99
C VAL A 24 -14.73 69.67 3.54
N SER A 25 -16.05 69.74 3.40
CA SER A 25 -16.95 68.68 3.87
C SER A 25 -16.75 67.37 3.08
N TYR A 26 -16.57 67.44 1.76
CA TYR A 26 -16.24 66.28 0.94
C TYR A 26 -14.88 65.67 1.30
N GLY A 27 -13.87 66.50 1.53
CA GLY A 27 -12.54 66.07 1.98
C GLY A 27 -12.59 65.32 3.31
N LEU A 28 -13.33 65.82 4.29
CA LEU A 28 -13.46 65.18 5.60
C LEU A 28 -14.18 63.83 5.54
N ILE A 29 -15.28 63.74 4.79
CA ILE A 29 -16.05 62.49 4.63
C ILE A 29 -15.20 61.41 3.94
N ARG A 30 -14.35 61.79 2.98
CA ARG A 30 -13.50 60.85 2.26
C ARG A 30 -12.23 60.43 3.03
N TYR A 31 -11.71 61.29 3.91
CA TYR A 31 -10.45 61.04 4.62
C TYR A 31 -10.60 60.15 5.85
N GLN A 32 -11.75 60.20 6.52
CA GLN A 32 -12.05 59.34 7.67
C GLN A 32 -11.95 57.83 7.38
N PRO A 33 -12.56 57.27 6.31
CA PRO A 33 -12.47 55.84 6.04
C PRO A 33 -11.05 55.38 5.68
N ALA A 34 -10.26 56.23 5.00
CA ALA A 34 -8.89 55.91 4.64
C ALA A 34 -7.99 55.77 5.88
N LYS A 35 -8.16 56.64 6.89
CA LYS A 35 -7.44 56.56 8.16
C LYS A 35 -7.77 55.29 8.94
N ALA A 36 -9.06 54.94 9.03
CA ALA A 36 -9.50 53.74 9.74
C ALA A 36 -8.90 52.45 9.15
N ASN A 37 -8.75 52.39 7.82
CA ASN A 37 -8.11 51.26 7.14
C ASN A 37 -6.61 51.17 7.46
N ILE A 38 -5.89 52.30 7.46
CA ILE A 38 -4.45 52.31 7.77
C ILE A 38 -4.21 51.87 9.23
N GLU A 39 -5.07 52.33 10.15
CA GLU A 39 -4.94 52.00 11.58
C GLU A 39 -5.23 50.53 11.86
N SER A 40 -6.21 49.92 11.16
CA SER A 40 -6.49 48.49 11.29
C SER A 40 -5.39 47.63 10.68
N LEU A 41 -4.82 48.02 9.54
CA LEU A 41 -3.66 47.39 8.93
C LEU A 41 -2.43 47.45 9.84
N GLN A 42 -2.15 48.60 10.44
CA GLN A 42 -1.05 48.74 11.42
C GLN A 42 -1.25 47.82 12.64
N LYS A 43 -2.48 47.75 13.18
CA LYS A 43 -2.79 46.82 14.29
C LYS A 43 -2.59 45.36 13.91
N GLN A 44 -2.95 44.97 12.69
CA GLN A 44 -2.73 43.61 12.19
C GLN A 44 -1.25 43.28 12.02
N VAL A 45 -0.44 44.20 11.49
CA VAL A 45 1.01 44.02 11.37
C VAL A 45 1.65 43.86 12.75
N LEU A 46 1.31 44.72 13.71
CA LEU A 46 1.84 44.61 15.08
C LEU A 46 1.40 43.31 15.78
N ALA A 47 0.13 42.91 15.64
CA ALA A 47 -0.35 41.65 16.18
C ALA A 47 0.37 40.44 15.55
N THR A 48 0.68 40.52 14.26
CA THR A 48 1.42 39.47 13.55
C THR A 48 2.89 39.46 13.99
N GLN A 49 3.52 40.61 14.18
CA GLN A 49 4.91 40.70 14.66
C GLN A 49 5.05 40.17 16.08
N VAL A 50 4.08 40.45 16.96
CA VAL A 50 4.03 39.86 18.31
C VAL A 50 3.77 38.35 18.26
N ARG A 51 2.96 37.86 17.31
CA ARG A 51 2.79 36.41 17.11
C ARG A 51 4.06 35.75 16.62
N ILE A 52 4.76 36.35 15.66
CA ILE A 52 6.05 35.84 15.15
C ILE A 52 7.10 35.84 16.26
N GLY A 53 7.19 36.90 17.08
CA GLY A 53 8.14 36.94 18.20
C GLY A 53 7.80 36.02 19.37
N LYS A 54 6.57 35.49 19.45
CA LYS A 54 6.11 34.51 20.46
C LYS A 54 6.10 33.08 19.95
N LEU A 55 6.19 32.89 18.64
CA LEU A 55 6.51 31.61 18.04
C LEU A 55 8.00 31.40 18.27
N GLU A 56 8.36 30.93 19.48
CA GLU A 56 9.62 30.21 19.67
C GLU A 56 9.62 29.10 18.61
N ILE A 57 10.46 29.26 17.60
CA ILE A 57 10.80 28.18 16.70
C ILE A 57 11.43 27.14 17.62
N PRO A 58 10.82 25.96 17.80
CA PRO A 58 11.46 24.90 18.57
C PRO A 58 12.81 24.66 17.90
N GLU A 59 13.91 24.93 18.61
CA GLU A 59 15.24 24.55 18.13
C GLU A 59 15.21 23.03 17.98
N GLU A 60 15.29 22.58 16.73
CA GLU A 60 15.48 21.17 16.39
C GLU A 60 16.77 20.75 17.07
N SER A 61 16.66 19.97 18.15
CA SER A 61 17.82 19.54 18.94
C SER A 61 18.66 18.61 18.09
N ASP A 62 19.91 18.97 17.82
CA ASP A 62 20.86 18.18 17.03
C ASP A 62 20.99 16.72 17.54
N GLU A 63 20.77 16.48 18.85
CA GLU A 63 20.72 15.15 19.48
C GLU A 63 19.69 14.21 18.82
N VAL A 64 18.54 14.74 18.38
CA VAL A 64 17.49 13.94 17.72
C VAL A 64 17.91 13.55 16.30
N ILE A 65 18.72 14.36 15.64
CA ILE A 65 19.23 14.05 14.29
C ILE A 65 20.26 12.94 14.39
N GLU A 66 21.16 12.98 15.38
CA GLU A 66 22.15 11.93 15.63
C GLU A 66 21.47 10.59 15.98
N ASP A 67 20.46 10.61 16.86
CA ASP A 67 19.66 9.41 17.19
C ASP A 67 18.94 8.82 15.95
N ILE A 68 18.44 9.66 15.04
CA ILE A 68 17.77 9.21 13.81
C ILE A 68 18.79 8.62 12.82
N LEU A 69 19.99 9.19 12.73
CA LEU A 69 21.06 8.65 11.89
C LEU A 69 21.53 7.30 12.40
N ASP A 70 21.72 7.15 13.71
CA ASP A 70 22.08 5.87 14.32
C ASP A 70 20.99 4.81 14.09
N GLN A 71 19.71 5.17 14.22
CA GLN A 71 18.59 4.27 13.91
C GLN A 71 18.53 3.90 12.43
N LEU A 72 18.88 4.83 11.53
CA LEU A 72 18.90 4.58 10.10
C LEU A 72 20.02 3.59 9.73
N ASP A 73 21.22 3.78 10.30
CA ASP A 73 22.36 2.87 10.12
C ASP A 73 22.05 1.46 10.68
N GLU A 74 21.40 1.37 11.85
CA GLU A 74 20.95 0.09 12.42
C GLU A 74 19.93 -0.59 11.49
N GLN A 75 18.94 0.15 10.98
CA GLN A 75 17.94 -0.38 10.05
C GLN A 75 18.56 -0.80 8.71
N GLU A 76 19.54 -0.07 8.19
CA GLU A 76 20.23 -0.44 6.96
C GLU A 76 21.05 -1.72 7.13
N ALA A 77 21.73 -1.88 8.28
CA ALA A 77 22.43 -3.11 8.63
C ALA A 77 21.47 -4.31 8.74
N ASP A 78 20.31 -4.12 9.39
CA ASP A 78 19.27 -5.15 9.50
C ASP A 78 18.71 -5.56 8.14
N VAL A 79 18.44 -4.58 7.26
CA VAL A 79 17.96 -4.85 5.89
C VAL A 79 19.02 -5.60 5.09
N ALA A 80 20.30 -5.23 5.20
CA ALA A 80 21.38 -5.94 4.53
C ALA A 80 21.50 -7.40 5.01
N ALA A 81 21.41 -7.64 6.32
CA ALA A 81 21.40 -8.99 6.89
C ALA A 81 20.18 -9.81 6.41
N LEU A 82 19.01 -9.20 6.33
CA LEU A 82 17.81 -9.83 5.78
C LEU A 82 17.98 -10.20 4.31
N GLN A 83 18.56 -9.31 3.48
CA GLN A 83 18.83 -9.60 2.07
C GLN A 83 19.80 -10.77 1.88
N GLU A 84 20.86 -10.84 2.68
CA GLU A 84 21.81 -11.96 2.64
C GLU A 84 21.12 -13.29 3.00
N SER A 85 20.31 -13.28 4.06
CA SER A 85 19.53 -14.46 4.47
C SER A 85 18.52 -14.88 3.39
N ALA A 86 17.88 -13.92 2.72
CA ALA A 86 16.93 -14.17 1.64
C ALA A 86 17.62 -14.80 0.42
N ALA A 87 18.82 -14.36 0.05
CA ALA A 87 19.59 -14.93 -1.04
C ALA A 87 20.00 -16.40 -0.76
N VAL A 88 20.37 -16.72 0.48
CA VAL A 88 20.65 -18.11 0.89
C VAL A 88 19.40 -18.98 0.79
N ILE A 89 18.23 -18.45 1.18
CA ILE A 89 16.95 -19.17 1.07
C ILE A 89 16.58 -19.35 -0.41
N GLU A 90 16.76 -18.34 -1.25
CA GLU A 90 16.47 -18.42 -2.68
C GLU A 90 17.28 -19.52 -3.36
N ASN A 91 18.57 -19.68 -3.00
CA ASN A 91 19.41 -20.76 -3.52
C ASN A 91 18.95 -22.17 -3.13
N ARG A 92 18.18 -22.32 -2.03
CA ARG A 92 17.58 -23.61 -1.62
C ARG A 92 16.27 -23.91 -2.34
N LEU A 93 15.65 -22.90 -2.93
CA LEU A 93 14.43 -23.05 -3.70
C LEU A 93 14.80 -23.50 -5.11
N ALA A 94 13.95 -24.30 -5.73
CA ALA A 94 14.21 -24.72 -7.09
C ALA A 94 14.06 -23.54 -8.04
N SER A 95 14.78 -23.58 -9.17
CA SER A 95 14.50 -22.64 -10.26
C SER A 95 13.02 -22.77 -10.68
N ARG A 96 12.39 -21.64 -11.01
CA ARG A 96 10.94 -21.50 -11.24
C ARG A 96 10.38 -22.48 -12.29
N ASP A 97 11.21 -23.00 -13.18
CA ASP A 97 10.83 -23.96 -14.22
C ASP A 97 11.59 -25.31 -14.11
N SER A 98 11.94 -25.74 -12.90
CA SER A 98 12.69 -26.98 -12.69
C SER A 98 11.86 -28.23 -13.07
N GLN A 99 12.06 -28.73 -14.29
CA GLN A 99 11.52 -30.02 -14.72
C GLN A 99 12.05 -31.17 -13.85
N GLN A 100 13.30 -31.06 -13.39
CA GLN A 100 13.95 -32.04 -12.53
C GLN A 100 13.18 -32.28 -11.24
N LEU A 101 12.69 -31.22 -10.57
CA LEU A 101 11.93 -31.36 -9.33
C LEU A 101 10.62 -32.12 -9.57
N ARG A 102 9.93 -31.86 -10.69
CA ARG A 102 8.70 -32.58 -11.06
C ARG A 102 8.96 -34.08 -11.25
N VAL A 103 10.09 -34.42 -11.87
CA VAL A 103 10.52 -35.80 -12.06
C VAL A 103 10.82 -36.44 -10.70
N MET A 104 11.53 -35.75 -9.81
CA MET A 104 11.84 -36.26 -8.47
C MET A 104 10.60 -36.47 -7.60
N ILE A 105 9.64 -35.55 -7.64
CA ILE A 105 8.35 -35.71 -6.96
C ILE A 105 7.61 -36.93 -7.52
N SER A 106 7.67 -37.12 -8.84
CA SER A 106 7.03 -38.26 -9.51
C SER A 106 7.71 -39.58 -9.16
N SER A 107 9.05 -39.63 -9.11
CA SER A 107 9.78 -40.82 -8.68
C SER A 107 9.52 -41.15 -7.22
N LEU A 108 9.45 -40.13 -6.35
CA LEU A 108 9.12 -40.29 -4.94
C LEU A 108 7.70 -40.84 -4.76
N ALA A 109 6.73 -40.36 -5.54
CA ALA A 109 5.38 -40.89 -5.51
C ALA A 109 5.36 -42.38 -5.89
N MET A 110 6.09 -42.77 -6.94
CA MET A 110 6.22 -44.18 -7.32
C MET A 110 6.88 -45.04 -6.22
N GLU A 111 7.99 -44.57 -5.65
CA GLU A 111 8.72 -45.28 -4.58
C GLU A 111 7.87 -45.44 -3.31
N SER A 112 7.09 -44.43 -2.96
CA SER A 112 6.17 -44.47 -1.82
C SER A 112 4.93 -45.37 -2.02
N GLY A 113 4.73 -45.89 -3.24
CA GLY A 113 3.58 -46.73 -3.59
C GLY A 113 2.30 -45.93 -3.88
N ILE A 114 2.42 -44.66 -4.25
CA ILE A 114 1.30 -43.79 -4.64
C ILE A 114 1.20 -43.73 -6.16
N ARG A 115 -0.03 -43.79 -6.67
CA ARG A 115 -0.32 -43.58 -8.09
C ARG A 115 -0.72 -42.12 -8.33
N ILE A 116 0.02 -41.43 -9.18
CA ILE A 116 -0.36 -40.09 -9.66
C ILE A 116 -1.41 -40.24 -10.77
N ARG A 117 -2.57 -39.62 -10.60
CA ARG A 117 -3.61 -39.53 -11.64
C ARG A 117 -3.42 -38.34 -12.53
N THR A 118 -3.22 -37.16 -11.94
CA THR A 118 -3.02 -35.91 -12.66
C THR A 118 -1.90 -35.10 -12.01
N ASN A 119 -1.14 -34.41 -12.85
CA ASN A 119 -0.12 -33.46 -12.47
C ASN A 119 -0.29 -32.25 -13.40
N GLU A 120 -0.84 -31.16 -12.87
CA GLU A 120 -1.13 -29.95 -13.63
C GLU A 120 -0.59 -28.70 -12.92
N SER A 121 -0.23 -27.68 -13.70
CA SER A 121 0.12 -26.37 -13.12
C SER A 121 -1.15 -25.71 -12.59
N PHE A 122 -1.14 -25.31 -11.31
CA PHE A 122 -2.26 -24.64 -10.69
C PHE A 122 -2.17 -23.13 -10.96
N GLN A 123 -3.09 -22.61 -11.77
CA GLN A 123 -3.18 -21.17 -12.03
C GLN A 123 -4.02 -20.51 -10.94
N ALA A 124 -3.36 -19.94 -9.93
CA ALA A 124 -4.03 -19.12 -8.93
C ALA A 124 -4.39 -17.75 -9.53
N SER A 125 -5.53 -17.19 -9.11
CA SER A 125 -5.91 -15.83 -9.51
C SER A 125 -4.81 -14.84 -9.10
N PRO A 126 -4.36 -13.96 -10.01
CA PRO A 126 -3.33 -12.99 -9.70
C PRO A 126 -3.82 -12.04 -8.62
N VAL A 127 -2.92 -11.61 -7.74
CA VAL A 127 -3.24 -10.62 -6.72
C VAL A 127 -3.48 -9.27 -7.40
N THR A 128 -4.73 -8.91 -7.59
CA THR A 128 -5.13 -7.57 -8.05
C THR A 128 -5.19 -6.63 -6.85
N GLN A 129 -4.33 -5.61 -6.84
CA GLN A 129 -4.56 -4.48 -5.94
C GLN A 129 -5.85 -3.79 -6.36
N VAL A 130 -6.81 -3.69 -5.44
CA VAL A 130 -7.91 -2.76 -5.60
C VAL A 130 -7.31 -1.37 -5.44
N ALA A 131 -6.83 -0.77 -6.53
CA ALA A 131 -6.49 0.65 -6.55
C ALA A 131 -7.73 1.38 -6.01
N GLN A 132 -7.60 2.04 -4.86
CA GLN A 132 -8.69 2.81 -4.28
C GLN A 132 -9.18 3.76 -5.37
N ALA A 133 -10.38 3.48 -5.88
CA ALA A 133 -10.99 4.24 -6.93
C ALA A 133 -11.16 5.68 -6.42
N SER A 134 -10.28 6.58 -6.86
CA SER A 134 -10.55 8.01 -6.78
C SER A 134 -11.91 8.24 -7.45
N ARG A 135 -12.76 9.02 -6.80
CA ARG A 135 -14.21 9.19 -7.03
C ARG A 135 -14.64 9.72 -8.40
N ASN A 136 -13.87 9.56 -9.47
CA ASN A 136 -14.29 9.94 -10.81
C ASN A 136 -14.56 8.72 -11.69
N SER A 137 -15.86 8.50 -11.87
CA SER A 137 -16.49 7.61 -12.82
C SER A 137 -15.85 7.67 -14.21
N ASN A 138 -15.75 6.49 -14.83
CA ASN A 138 -15.62 6.26 -16.26
C ASN A 138 -14.22 6.09 -16.89
N ARG A 139 -13.28 5.44 -16.19
CA ARG A 139 -12.19 4.71 -16.85
C ARG A 139 -12.25 3.24 -16.48
N LYS A 140 -12.32 2.37 -17.50
CA LYS A 140 -12.17 0.92 -17.37
C LYS A 140 -10.95 0.65 -16.49
N THR A 141 -11.18 0.04 -15.34
CA THR A 141 -10.14 -0.44 -14.43
C THR A 141 -9.30 -1.46 -15.20
N ALA A 142 -8.14 -1.04 -15.69
CA ALA A 142 -7.16 -1.98 -16.20
C ALA A 142 -6.59 -2.70 -14.97
N GLU A 143 -6.98 -3.96 -14.80
CA GLU A 143 -6.36 -4.89 -13.86
C GLU A 143 -4.91 -5.09 -14.27
N GLN A 144 -4.02 -4.20 -13.82
CA GLN A 144 -2.60 -4.42 -13.93
C GLN A 144 -2.20 -5.41 -12.83
N PRO A 145 -1.46 -6.49 -13.15
CA PRO A 145 -0.92 -7.38 -12.14
C PRO A 145 0.01 -6.54 -11.26
N ALA A 146 -0.36 -6.37 -10.00
CA ALA A 146 0.48 -5.63 -9.08
C ALA A 146 1.77 -6.46 -8.91
N GLN A 147 2.90 -5.85 -9.23
CA GLN A 147 4.21 -6.45 -8.98
C GLN A 147 4.52 -6.25 -7.49
N ASP A 148 4.95 -7.33 -6.83
CA ASP A 148 5.51 -7.34 -5.49
C ASP A 148 4.59 -6.86 -4.35
N VAL A 149 3.36 -7.38 -4.31
CA VAL A 149 2.45 -7.13 -3.18
C VAL A 149 2.70 -8.12 -2.05
N VAL A 150 3.03 -7.59 -0.87
CA VAL A 150 3.02 -8.37 0.37
C VAL A 150 1.58 -8.43 0.88
N LEU A 151 0.95 -9.59 0.73
CA LEU A 151 -0.39 -9.83 1.27
C LEU A 151 -0.34 -10.01 2.79
N PRO A 152 -1.36 -9.53 3.53
CA PRO A 152 -1.44 -9.70 4.98
C PRO A 152 -1.55 -11.19 5.34
N ALA A 153 -1.14 -11.56 6.55
CA ALA A 153 -1.19 -12.95 7.04
C ALA A 153 -2.60 -13.56 7.05
N THR A 154 -3.64 -12.73 7.00
CA THR A 154 -5.04 -13.14 6.88
C THR A 154 -5.39 -13.67 5.49
N ALA A 155 -4.62 -13.33 4.46
CA ALA A 155 -4.77 -13.91 3.13
C ALA A 155 -4.23 -15.36 3.15
N GLY A 156 -5.06 -16.32 2.74
CA GLY A 156 -4.66 -17.73 2.72
C GLY A 156 -3.39 -17.99 1.90
N TRP A 157 -2.63 -19.03 2.25
CA TRP A 157 -1.30 -19.32 1.66
C TRP A 157 -1.27 -19.40 0.13
N ILE A 158 -2.34 -19.88 -0.51
CA ILE A 158 -2.45 -19.94 -1.97
C ILE A 158 -2.40 -18.54 -2.59
N ALA A 159 -3.05 -17.54 -1.98
CA ALA A 159 -3.02 -16.17 -2.47
C ALA A 159 -1.65 -15.51 -2.24
N ARG A 160 -0.98 -15.84 -1.13
CA ARG A 160 0.37 -15.32 -0.83
C ARG A 160 1.43 -15.87 -1.79
N MET A 161 1.24 -17.08 -2.30
CA MET A 161 2.13 -17.70 -3.28
C MET A 161 1.67 -17.50 -4.74
N SER A 162 0.54 -16.82 -4.97
CA SER A 162 0.01 -16.62 -6.31
C SER A 162 0.78 -15.54 -7.09
N PRO A 163 0.68 -15.54 -8.43
CA PRO A 163 1.34 -14.53 -9.26
C PRO A 163 0.95 -13.10 -8.86
N GLY A 164 1.95 -12.21 -8.75
CA GLY A 164 1.77 -10.81 -8.31
C GLY A 164 2.05 -10.59 -6.81
N SER A 165 2.24 -11.64 -6.01
CA SER A 165 2.83 -11.49 -4.68
C SER A 165 4.36 -11.54 -4.76
N MET A 166 5.02 -10.88 -3.80
CA MET A 166 6.48 -10.98 -3.61
C MET A 166 6.95 -12.44 -3.42
N TYR A 167 6.08 -13.31 -2.89
CA TYR A 167 6.37 -14.74 -2.70
C TYR A 167 5.85 -15.62 -3.85
N ALA A 168 5.66 -15.06 -5.04
CA ALA A 168 5.13 -15.83 -6.16
C ALA A 168 6.00 -17.05 -6.46
N ARG A 169 5.34 -18.22 -6.51
CA ARG A 169 5.96 -19.52 -6.81
C ARG A 169 5.09 -20.31 -7.78
N PRO A 170 5.68 -21.12 -8.67
CA PRO A 170 4.92 -22.05 -9.51
C PRO A 170 4.13 -23.03 -8.64
N LEU A 171 2.82 -22.98 -8.76
CA LEU A 171 1.92 -23.89 -8.03
C LEU A 171 1.62 -25.12 -8.90
N GLN A 172 1.57 -26.29 -8.27
CA GLN A 172 1.19 -27.55 -8.90
C GLN A 172 0.05 -28.21 -8.16
N LYS A 173 -0.88 -28.76 -8.91
CA LYS A 173 -1.97 -29.58 -8.40
C LYS A 173 -1.70 -31.04 -8.80
N LEU A 174 -1.64 -31.89 -7.78
CA LEU A 174 -1.48 -33.33 -7.91
C LEU A 174 -2.71 -34.04 -7.41
N GLN A 175 -3.21 -34.99 -8.19
CA GLN A 175 -4.18 -35.99 -7.72
C GLN A 175 -3.46 -37.31 -7.50
N LEU A 176 -3.48 -37.78 -6.27
CA LEU A 176 -2.76 -38.93 -5.78
C LEU A 176 -3.73 -40.00 -5.30
N GLU A 177 -3.39 -41.26 -5.53
CA GLU A 177 -4.14 -42.40 -5.00
C GLU A 177 -3.23 -43.38 -4.28
N GLY A 178 -3.65 -43.78 -3.08
CA GLY A 178 -2.86 -44.71 -2.28
C GLY A 178 -3.50 -45.02 -0.93
N SER A 179 -2.78 -45.78 -0.11
CA SER A 179 -3.12 -45.98 1.29
C SER A 179 -2.66 -44.79 2.15
N TYR A 180 -3.22 -44.65 3.35
CA TYR A 180 -2.75 -43.65 4.32
C TYR A 180 -1.24 -43.77 4.62
N GLU A 181 -0.73 -45.00 4.69
CA GLU A 181 0.69 -45.23 4.93
C GLU A 181 1.57 -44.75 3.77
N SER A 182 1.18 -45.06 2.53
CA SER A 182 1.88 -44.57 1.34
C SER A 182 1.90 -43.04 1.28
N LEU A 183 0.75 -42.40 1.56
CA LEU A 183 0.63 -40.95 1.65
C LEU A 183 1.58 -40.35 2.69
N ARG A 184 1.66 -40.95 3.88
CA ARG A 184 2.55 -40.49 4.93
C ARG A 184 4.03 -40.60 4.52
N ARG A 185 4.43 -41.72 3.90
CA ARG A 185 5.81 -41.90 3.41
C ARG A 185 6.15 -40.89 2.32
N PHE A 186 5.22 -40.63 1.40
CA PHE A 186 5.38 -39.60 0.38
C PHE A 186 5.58 -38.21 0.99
N LEU A 187 4.72 -37.80 1.93
CA LEU A 187 4.83 -36.50 2.59
C LEU A 187 6.17 -36.33 3.30
N HIS A 188 6.62 -37.32 4.06
CA HIS A 188 7.94 -37.28 4.69
C HIS A 188 9.09 -37.33 3.68
N GLY A 189 8.89 -37.97 2.54
CA GLY A 189 9.87 -38.01 1.47
C GLY A 189 10.04 -36.68 0.75
N LEU A 190 9.01 -35.83 0.72
CA LEU A 190 9.10 -34.48 0.14
C LEU A 190 10.10 -33.62 0.91
N ASP A 191 10.21 -33.80 2.23
CA ASP A 191 11.19 -33.10 3.07
C ASP A 191 12.64 -33.52 2.76
N GLY A 192 12.83 -34.70 2.18
CA GLY A 192 14.14 -35.23 1.79
C GLY A 192 14.64 -34.80 0.42
N LEU A 193 13.86 -33.99 -0.31
CA LEU A 193 14.25 -33.50 -1.63
C LEU A 193 15.34 -32.41 -1.51
N PRO A 194 16.24 -32.29 -2.51
CA PRO A 194 17.32 -31.29 -2.49
C PRO A 194 16.80 -29.84 -2.55
N TRP A 195 15.56 -29.65 -3.02
CA TRP A 195 14.88 -28.36 -3.03
C TRP A 195 13.67 -28.40 -2.12
N GLN A 196 13.39 -27.26 -1.49
CA GLN A 196 12.26 -27.14 -0.57
C GLN A 196 10.94 -27.09 -1.34
N VAL A 197 10.07 -28.06 -1.09
CA VAL A 197 8.69 -28.14 -1.62
C VAL A 197 7.72 -27.93 -0.47
N SER A 198 6.74 -27.04 -0.63
CA SER A 198 5.74 -26.78 0.43
C SER A 198 4.36 -27.27 0.03
N VAL A 199 3.69 -27.97 0.95
CA VAL A 199 2.30 -28.44 0.78
C VAL A 199 1.35 -27.34 1.27
N LEU A 200 0.62 -26.71 0.36
CA LEU A 200 -0.27 -25.59 0.69
C LEU A 200 -1.67 -26.03 1.10
N ARG A 201 -2.19 -27.04 0.39
CA ARG A 201 -3.53 -27.59 0.63
C ARG A 201 -3.50 -29.08 0.34
N MET A 202 -4.15 -29.84 1.20
CA MET A 202 -4.37 -31.26 1.01
C MET A 202 -5.83 -31.56 1.32
N ASN A 203 -6.52 -32.21 0.39
CA ASN A 203 -7.87 -32.70 0.56
C ASN A 203 -7.87 -34.23 0.41
N ILE A 204 -8.23 -34.94 1.47
CA ILE A 204 -8.22 -36.40 1.51
C ILE A 204 -9.67 -36.88 1.43
N THR A 205 -9.96 -37.68 0.41
CA THR A 205 -11.26 -38.30 0.20
C THR A 205 -11.12 -39.82 0.16
N LYS A 206 -12.12 -40.53 0.70
CA LYS A 206 -12.16 -41.99 0.62
C LYS A 206 -12.62 -42.38 -0.78
N LEU A 207 -11.94 -43.34 -1.41
CA LEU A 207 -12.51 -43.91 -2.63
C LEU A 207 -13.78 -44.70 -2.28
N PRO A 208 -14.82 -44.67 -3.15
CA PRO A 208 -16.06 -45.41 -2.97
C PRO A 208 -15.87 -46.90 -3.31
N VAL A 209 -14.83 -47.52 -2.74
CA VAL A 209 -14.55 -48.94 -2.86
C VAL A 209 -14.48 -49.54 -1.46
N SER A 210 -15.19 -50.65 -1.25
CA SER A 210 -15.10 -51.39 0.01
C SER A 210 -13.87 -52.28 -0.03
N PRO A 211 -12.81 -51.98 0.76
CA PRO A 211 -11.65 -52.87 0.82
C PRO A 211 -12.04 -54.20 1.46
N LEU A 212 -11.36 -55.27 1.05
CA LEU A 212 -11.44 -56.55 1.76
C LEU A 212 -10.96 -56.37 3.21
N ARG A 213 -11.53 -57.15 4.13
CA ARG A 213 -11.21 -57.05 5.56
C ARG A 213 -9.70 -57.27 5.77
N GLY A 214 -9.04 -56.31 6.43
CA GLY A 214 -7.59 -56.32 6.66
C GLY A 214 -6.75 -55.61 5.59
N MET A 215 -7.35 -55.17 4.48
CA MET A 215 -6.67 -54.33 3.48
C MET A 215 -6.81 -52.84 3.85
N PRO A 216 -5.80 -52.01 3.56
CA PRO A 216 -5.88 -50.58 3.77
C PRO A 216 -6.96 -49.96 2.86
N GLN A 217 -7.72 -49.01 3.39
CA GLN A 217 -8.67 -48.24 2.60
C GLN A 217 -7.91 -47.35 1.61
N PRO A 218 -8.19 -47.45 0.30
CA PRO A 218 -7.59 -46.55 -0.68
C PRO A 218 -8.21 -45.15 -0.57
N LEU A 219 -7.34 -44.15 -0.65
CA LEU A 219 -7.64 -42.72 -0.52
C LEU A 219 -7.31 -42.02 -1.83
N SER A 220 -8.15 -41.06 -2.20
CA SER A 220 -7.92 -40.13 -3.29
C SER A 220 -7.60 -38.79 -2.65
N VAL A 221 -6.42 -38.24 -2.97
CA VAL A 221 -5.88 -37.05 -2.34
C VAL A 221 -5.60 -36.01 -3.41
N GLU A 222 -6.15 -34.82 -3.22
CA GLU A 222 -5.81 -33.64 -4.01
C GLU A 222 -4.83 -32.79 -3.21
N VAL A 223 -3.62 -32.59 -3.74
CA VAL A 223 -2.54 -31.84 -3.11
C VAL A 223 -2.16 -30.66 -3.99
N ILE A 224 -2.06 -29.48 -3.39
CA ILE A 224 -1.48 -28.30 -4.03
C ILE A 224 -0.09 -28.06 -3.42
N LEU A 225 0.93 -28.11 -4.28
CA LEU A 225 2.33 -27.87 -3.94
C LEU A 225 2.77 -26.49 -4.46
N SER A 226 3.66 -25.82 -3.73
CA SER A 226 4.48 -24.74 -4.29
C SER A 226 5.90 -25.26 -4.52
N LEU A 227 6.40 -25.05 -5.74
CA LEU A 227 7.77 -25.38 -6.16
C LEU A 227 8.68 -24.15 -6.15
#